data_AF-A0A846PML5-F1
#
_entry.id   AF-A0A846PML5-F1
#
_cell.length_a   1.000
_cell.length_b   1.000
_cell.length_c   1.000
_cell.angle_alpha   90.00
_cell.angle_beta   90.00
_cell.angle_gamma   90.00
#
_symmetry.space_group_name_H-M   'P 1'
#
loop_
_entity.id
_entity.type
_entity.pdbx_description
1 polymer ?
#
loop_
_entity_poly.entity_id
_entity_poly.type
_entity_poly.pdbx_seq_one_letter_code
_entity_poly.pdbx_strand_id
1 'polypeptide(L)'
;MNKTIFLTIMIVIVMSVVFYSSNFNTESFEQKRERILNELSLAIDEAIEKDRYKCCIDPPCTMCYMGNWLWDDGSCYCDDLIMKGEFDKVCPQCIKGIEEGRCISTRIEECTIPQVK
;
A
#
# COMPACT_ATOMS: atom_id res chain seq x y z
N MET A 1 -3.82 52.73 -6.89
CA MET A 1 -3.13 51.63 -7.59
C MET A 1 -3.41 51.77 -9.08
N ASN A 2 -2.37 51.89 -9.92
CA ASN A 2 -2.55 52.26 -11.33
C ASN A 2 -3.09 51.07 -12.14
N LYS A 3 -4.08 51.28 -13.02
CA LYS A 3 -4.77 50.20 -13.76
C LYS A 3 -3.82 49.33 -14.60
N THR A 4 -2.72 49.94 -15.06
CA THR A 4 -1.63 49.27 -15.78
C THR A 4 -0.83 48.31 -14.91
N ILE A 5 -0.57 48.64 -13.64
CA ILE A 5 0.18 47.80 -12.69
C ILE A 5 -0.60 46.53 -12.38
N PHE A 6 -1.92 46.64 -12.19
CA PHE A 6 -2.79 45.50 -11.94
C PHE A 6 -2.82 44.51 -13.12
N LEU A 7 -2.86 45.04 -14.35
CA LEU A 7 -2.86 44.24 -15.58
C LEU A 7 -1.54 43.48 -15.77
N THR A 8 -0.40 44.12 -15.49
CA THR A 8 0.91 43.45 -15.56
C THR A 8 1.05 42.33 -14.54
N ILE A 9 0.55 42.51 -13.31
CA ILE A 9 0.61 41.47 -12.28
C ILE A 9 -0.22 40.25 -12.70
N MET A 10 -1.43 40.47 -13.23
CA MET A 10 -2.28 39.38 -13.71
C MET A 10 -1.63 38.58 -14.85
N ILE A 11 -0.97 39.25 -15.79
CA ILE A 11 -0.28 38.59 -16.90
C ILE A 11 0.89 37.72 -16.40
N VAL A 12 1.67 38.22 -15.43
CA VAL A 12 2.78 37.46 -14.84
C VAL A 12 2.27 36.23 -14.10
N ILE A 13 1.18 36.37 -13.34
CA ILE A 13 0.55 35.24 -12.64
C ILE A 13 0.09 34.18 -13.65
N VAL A 14 -0.64 34.58 -14.70
CA VAL A 14 -1.12 33.64 -15.72
C VAL A 14 0.04 32.95 -16.44
N MET A 15 1.09 33.67 -16.83
CA MET A 15 2.28 33.07 -17.45
C MET A 15 2.99 32.08 -16.53
N SER A 16 3.10 32.41 -15.24
CA SER A 16 3.71 31.48 -14.27
C SER A 16 2.90 30.19 -14.12
N VAL A 17 1.57 30.25 -14.03
CA VAL A 17 0.70 29.07 -13.96
C VAL A 17 0.82 28.20 -15.20
N VAL A 18 0.84 28.81 -16.40
CA VAL A 18 0.99 28.07 -17.68
C VAL A 18 2.37 27.41 -17.78
N PHE A 19 3.44 28.10 -17.38
CA PHE A 19 4.79 27.55 -17.40
C PHE A 19 4.94 26.36 -16.44
N TYR A 20 4.35 26.43 -15.24
CA TYR A 20 4.32 25.30 -14.32
C TYR A 20 3.55 24.09 -14.88
N SER A 21 2.45 24.32 -15.60
CA SER A 21 1.64 23.22 -16.15
C SER A 21 2.32 22.45 -17.30
N SER A 22 3.33 23.04 -17.94
CA SER A 22 4.02 22.44 -19.10
C SER A 22 5.14 21.46 -18.72
N ASN A 23 5.49 21.37 -17.42
CA ASN A 23 6.52 20.46 -16.89
C ASN A 23 5.94 19.10 -16.43
N PHE A 24 4.87 18.64 -17.07
CA PHE A 24 4.34 17.29 -16.83
C PHE A 24 5.33 16.26 -17.39
N ASN A 25 6.32 15.89 -16.57
CA ASN A 25 7.26 14.82 -16.87
C ASN A 25 6.47 13.54 -17.18
N THR A 26 6.57 13.07 -18.41
CA THR A 26 6.09 11.75 -18.79
C THR A 26 7.01 10.73 -18.11
N GLU A 27 6.60 10.22 -16.96
CA GLU A 27 7.32 9.15 -16.30
C GLU A 27 7.44 7.93 -17.21
N SER A 28 8.60 7.29 -17.17
CA SER A 28 8.76 5.97 -17.78
C SER A 28 7.89 4.94 -17.05
N PHE A 29 7.58 3.83 -17.73
CA PHE A 29 6.86 2.73 -17.11
C PHE A 29 7.54 2.23 -15.82
N GLU A 30 8.87 2.10 -15.84
CA GLU A 30 9.64 1.67 -14.68
C GLU A 30 9.54 2.65 -13.51
N GLN A 31 9.64 3.95 -13.77
CA GLN A 31 9.48 4.99 -12.75
C GLN A 31 8.08 4.96 -12.13
N LYS A 32 7.05 4.76 -12.97
CA LYS A 32 5.67 4.65 -12.49
C LYS A 32 5.47 3.41 -11.62
N ARG A 33 6.04 2.27 -12.03
CA ARG A 33 5.98 1.02 -11.26
C ARG A 33 6.67 1.16 -9.91
N GLU A 34 7.88 1.71 -9.90
CA GLU A 34 8.67 1.94 -8.68
C GLU A 34 7.93 2.85 -7.71
N ARG A 35 7.36 3.96 -8.19
CA ARG A 35 6.54 4.85 -7.37
C ARG A 35 5.38 4.12 -6.71
N ILE A 36 4.61 3.34 -7.47
CA ILE A 36 3.45 2.59 -6.93
C ILE A 36 3.89 1.62 -5.84
N LEU A 37 5.00 0.92 -6.02
CA LEU A 37 5.52 -0.02 -5.03
C LEU A 37 6.01 0.70 -3.77
N ASN A 38 6.65 1.87 -3.92
CA ASN A 38 7.11 2.68 -2.79
C ASN A 38 5.92 3.23 -1.98
N GLU A 39 4.92 3.80 -2.64
CA GLU A 39 3.70 4.29 -1.99
C GLU A 39 2.96 3.16 -1.24
N LEU A 40 2.93 1.97 -1.83
CA LEU A 40 2.33 0.80 -1.19
C LEU A 40 3.11 0.34 0.04
N SER A 41 4.44 0.34 -0.03
CA SER A 41 5.30 0.03 1.11
C SER A 41 5.08 1.01 2.25
N LEU A 42 5.06 2.31 1.95
CA LEU A 42 4.81 3.37 2.94
C LEU A 42 3.45 3.21 3.63
N ALA A 43 2.40 2.88 2.88
CA ALA A 43 1.08 2.64 3.44
C ALA A 43 1.05 1.42 4.38
N ILE A 44 1.79 0.36 4.06
CA ILE A 44 1.93 -0.83 4.91
C ILE A 44 2.68 -0.46 6.19
N ASP A 45 3.79 0.26 6.09
CA ASP A 45 4.60 0.69 7.24
C ASP A 45 3.78 1.57 8.20
N GLU A 46 3.03 2.55 7.67
CA GLU A 46 2.14 3.40 8.46
C GLU A 46 1.04 2.58 9.16
N ALA A 47 0.52 1.55 8.50
CA ALA A 47 -0.49 0.68 9.09
C ALA A 47 0.08 -0.23 10.18
N ILE A 48 1.32 -0.71 10.04
CA ILE A 48 2.04 -1.45 11.07
C ILE A 48 2.22 -0.57 12.31
N GLU A 49 2.69 0.67 12.14
CA GLU A 49 2.86 1.62 13.25
C GLU A 49 1.54 1.91 14.00
N LYS A 50 0.41 1.85 13.29
CA LYS A 50 -0.93 2.05 13.85
C LYS A 50 -1.60 0.78 14.39
N ASP A 51 -0.89 -0.35 14.42
CA ASP A 51 -1.41 -1.69 14.77
C ASP A 51 -2.60 -2.14 13.89
N ARG A 52 -2.69 -1.60 12.67
CA ARG A 52 -3.73 -1.92 11.67
C ARG A 52 -3.28 -2.94 10.64
N TYR A 53 -2.05 -3.43 10.75
CA TYR A 53 -1.51 -4.39 9.81
C TYR A 53 -0.66 -5.44 10.52
N LYS A 54 -1.23 -6.64 10.66
CA LYS A 54 -0.62 -7.80 11.33
C LYS A 54 -0.40 -8.90 10.30
N CYS A 55 0.73 -8.82 9.59
CA CYS A 55 1.07 -9.80 8.58
C CYS A 55 1.76 -11.03 9.18
N CYS A 56 1.43 -12.18 8.61
CA CYS A 56 1.87 -13.49 9.04
C CYS A 56 3.22 -13.92 8.42
N ILE A 57 3.70 -13.23 7.38
CA ILE A 57 4.82 -13.64 6.52
C ILE A 57 5.84 -12.52 6.27
N ASP A 58 7.07 -12.90 5.92
CA ASP A 58 8.16 -12.02 5.51
C ASP A 58 8.64 -12.33 4.07
N PRO A 59 8.67 -11.35 3.14
CA PRO A 59 8.20 -9.97 3.27
C PRO A 59 6.68 -9.85 3.45
N PRO A 60 6.19 -8.73 4.04
CA PRO A 60 4.78 -8.42 4.20
C PRO A 60 3.97 -8.58 2.91
N CYS A 61 2.73 -9.05 3.02
CA CYS A 61 1.84 -9.23 1.88
C CYS A 61 1.24 -7.90 1.39
N THR A 62 1.49 -7.54 0.14
CA THR A 62 0.90 -6.34 -0.47
C THR A 62 -0.57 -6.51 -0.82
N MET A 63 -1.04 -7.76 -0.96
CA MET A 63 -2.38 -8.08 -1.45
C MET A 63 -3.51 -7.59 -0.54
N CYS A 64 -3.25 -7.41 0.77
CA CYS A 64 -4.20 -6.76 1.67
C CYS A 64 -4.63 -5.38 1.11
N TYR A 65 -3.66 -4.55 0.69
CA TYR A 65 -3.91 -3.20 0.17
C TYR A 65 -4.21 -3.11 -1.33
N MET A 66 -4.08 -4.21 -2.07
CA MET A 66 -4.33 -4.24 -3.51
C MET A 66 -5.67 -4.87 -3.89
N GLY A 67 -6.42 -5.42 -2.93
CA GLY A 67 -7.70 -6.09 -3.18
C GLY A 67 -8.71 -5.87 -2.07
N ASN A 68 -9.81 -6.64 -2.11
CA ASN A 68 -10.87 -6.60 -1.10
C ASN A 68 -10.54 -7.49 0.11
N TRP A 69 -9.30 -7.39 0.59
CA TRP A 69 -8.76 -8.18 1.71
C TRP A 69 -8.48 -7.32 2.94
N LEU A 70 -8.85 -6.03 2.89
CA LEU A 70 -8.96 -5.18 4.07
C LEU A 70 -10.32 -5.42 4.72
N TRP A 71 -10.33 -5.34 6.04
CA TRP A 71 -11.54 -5.31 6.83
C TRP A 71 -12.19 -3.92 6.75
N ASP A 72 -13.43 -3.82 7.26
CA ASP A 72 -14.21 -2.57 7.23
C ASP A 72 -13.52 -1.38 7.90
N ASP A 73 -12.59 -1.64 8.83
CA ASP A 73 -11.77 -0.65 9.53
C ASP A 73 -10.48 -0.26 8.78
N GLY A 74 -10.26 -0.85 7.60
CA GLY A 74 -9.07 -0.64 6.76
C GLY A 74 -7.84 -1.41 7.25
N SER A 75 -8.02 -2.37 8.15
CA SER A 75 -6.92 -3.14 8.74
C SER A 75 -6.72 -4.49 8.04
N CYS A 76 -5.56 -5.11 8.25
CA CYS A 76 -5.21 -6.45 7.79
C CYS A 76 -4.92 -7.36 9.00
N TYR A 77 -5.80 -8.32 9.27
CA TYR A 77 -5.74 -9.24 10.41
C TYR A 77 -5.58 -10.70 9.98
N CYS A 78 -4.76 -10.95 8.94
CA CYS A 78 -4.57 -12.29 8.41
C CYS A 78 -4.00 -13.25 9.47
N ASP A 79 -3.09 -12.79 10.33
CA ASP A 79 -2.54 -13.57 11.45
C ASP A 79 -3.66 -14.07 12.39
N ASP A 80 -4.58 -13.19 12.80
CA ASP A 80 -5.71 -13.56 13.68
C ASP A 80 -6.66 -14.59 13.04
N LEU A 81 -6.86 -14.54 11.72
CA LEU A 81 -7.68 -15.53 11.01
C LEU A 81 -7.00 -16.88 10.92
N ILE A 82 -5.69 -16.88 10.63
CA ILE A 82 -4.88 -18.10 10.60
C ILE A 82 -4.93 -18.78 11.96
N MET A 83 -4.79 -18.01 13.05
CA MET A 83 -4.92 -18.50 14.42
C MET A 83 -6.30 -19.13 14.71
N LYS A 84 -7.37 -18.65 14.07
CA LYS A 84 -8.72 -19.20 14.20
C LYS A 84 -9.00 -20.37 13.27
N GLY A 85 -8.06 -20.72 12.38
CA GLY A 85 -8.25 -21.72 11.33
C GLY A 85 -9.14 -21.25 10.18
N GLU A 86 -9.40 -19.94 10.06
CA GLU A 86 -10.26 -19.33 9.04
C GLU A 86 -9.48 -19.02 7.75
N PHE A 87 -8.79 -20.02 7.20
CA PHE A 87 -7.93 -19.88 6.03
C PHE A 87 -8.68 -19.42 4.76
N ASP A 88 -9.98 -19.69 4.67
CA ASP A 88 -10.85 -19.26 3.58
C ASP A 88 -11.00 -17.72 3.49
N LYS A 89 -10.71 -17.02 4.59
CA LYS A 89 -10.78 -15.56 4.70
C LYS A 89 -9.40 -14.90 4.61
N VAL A 90 -8.33 -15.68 4.51
CA VAL A 90 -6.96 -15.20 4.39
C VAL A 90 -6.64 -14.92 2.93
N CYS A 91 -5.90 -13.84 2.65
CA CYS A 91 -5.54 -13.54 1.27
C CYS A 91 -4.60 -14.61 0.67
N PRO A 92 -4.70 -14.90 -0.65
CA PRO A 92 -3.87 -15.92 -1.30
C PRO A 92 -2.36 -15.72 -1.11
N GLN A 93 -1.90 -14.47 -0.96
CA GLN A 93 -0.49 -14.19 -0.76
C GLN A 93 0.02 -14.60 0.63
N CYS A 94 -0.76 -14.45 1.72
CA CYS A 94 -0.36 -14.97 3.04
C CYS A 94 -0.31 -16.50 2.98
N ILE A 95 -1.34 -17.16 2.41
CA ILE A 95 -1.39 -18.63 2.26
C ILE A 95 -0.13 -19.13 1.55
N LYS A 96 0.18 -18.58 0.37
CA LYS A 96 1.37 -18.95 -0.39
C LYS A 96 2.67 -18.70 0.38
N GLY A 97 2.77 -17.58 1.10
CA GLY A 97 3.95 -17.31 1.93
C GLY A 97 4.15 -18.34 3.05
N ILE A 98 3.06 -18.80 3.66
CA ILE A 98 3.11 -19.86 4.67
C ILE A 98 3.55 -21.19 4.04
N GLU A 99 2.97 -21.56 2.88
CA GLU A 99 3.37 -22.75 2.12
C GLU A 99 4.85 -22.74 1.73
N GLU A 100 5.39 -21.56 1.45
CA GLU A 100 6.81 -21.33 1.13
C GLU A 100 7.72 -21.25 2.38
N GLY A 101 7.18 -21.42 3.59
CA GLY A 101 7.95 -21.37 4.84
C GLY A 101 8.39 -19.96 5.25
N ARG A 102 7.74 -18.91 4.72
CA ARG A 102 8.04 -17.50 5.00
C ARG A 102 7.29 -16.93 6.19
N CYS A 103 6.64 -17.78 6.98
CA CYS A 103 5.85 -17.35 8.13
C CYS A 103 6.77 -16.85 9.26
N ILE A 104 6.51 -15.64 9.76
CA ILE A 104 7.30 -15.00 10.83
C ILE A 104 6.48 -14.70 12.09
N SER A 105 5.26 -15.26 12.19
CA SER A 105 4.43 -15.06 13.37
C SER A 105 5.22 -15.47 14.63
N THR A 106 5.13 -14.66 15.69
CA THR A 106 5.88 -14.84 16.94
C THR A 106 5.49 -16.10 17.71
N ARG A 107 4.51 -16.86 17.21
CA ARG A 107 4.04 -18.13 17.75
C ARG A 107 4.35 -19.25 16.75
N ILE A 108 5.55 -19.82 16.89
CA ILE A 108 6.20 -20.74 15.94
C ILE A 108 5.44 -22.06 15.72
N GLU A 109 4.55 -22.47 16.63
CA GLU A 109 3.75 -23.71 16.47
C GLU A 109 2.57 -23.56 15.48
N GLU A 110 2.31 -22.34 14.97
CA GLU A 110 1.01 -21.92 14.44
C GLU A 110 1.02 -21.59 12.92
N CYS A 111 2.16 -21.79 12.24
CA CYS A 111 2.30 -21.61 10.78
C CYS A 111 2.05 -22.91 9.98
N THR A 112 1.29 -23.85 10.54
CA THR A 112 0.97 -25.12 9.88
C THR A 112 -0.42 -25.01 9.27
N ILE A 113 -0.51 -24.86 7.94
CA ILE A 113 -1.79 -24.98 7.24
C ILE A 113 -2.31 -26.40 7.50
N PRO A 114 -3.50 -26.58 8.12
CA PRO A 114 -4.08 -27.90 8.30
C PRO A 114 -4.18 -28.54 6.92
N GLN A 115 -3.56 -29.70 6.75
CA GLN A 115 -3.60 -30.46 5.51
C GLN A 115 -5.06 -30.77 5.20
N VAL A 116 -5.66 -30.02 4.28
CA VAL A 116 -7.01 -30.29 3.78
C VAL A 116 -6.92 -31.65 3.08
N LYS A 117 -7.52 -32.65 3.72
CA LYS A 117 -7.58 -34.02 3.24
C LYS A 117 -8.64 -34.17 2.16
#